data_AF-A0A142X9I5-F1
#
_entry.id   AF-A0A142X9I5-F1
#
_cell.length_a   1.000
_cell.length_b   1.000
_cell.length_c   1.000
_cell.angle_alpha   90.00
_cell.angle_beta   90.00
_cell.angle_gamma   90.00
#
_symmetry.space_group_name_H-M   'P 1'
#
loop_
_entity.id
_entity.type
_entity.pdbx_description
1 polymer ?
#
loop_
_entity_poly.entity_id
_entity_poly.type
_entity_poly.pdbx_seq_one_letter_code
_entity_poly.pdbx_strand_id
1 'polypeptide(L)'
;MFVSTIRGTFAALFVVLCATPGAAAPVPAERAKAEKEQAAVAAKLQGEWLGGPCDGRLTFRADGTYEWRGAGPVPNVSRGKWAIRGDAQAPVLVWKCAEADDKELIGKTVEMPLVRLDGAVLVLKCAEPLEPRRFERVKS
;
A
#
# COMPACT_ATOMS: atom_id res chain seq x y z
N MET A 1 -54.87 -53.22 11.10
CA MET A 1 -54.38 -52.88 12.46
C MET A 1 -54.08 -51.39 12.50
N PHE A 2 -54.73 -50.68 13.44
CA PHE A 2 -54.48 -49.36 14.06
C PHE A 2 -53.31 -48.51 13.50
N VAL A 3 -53.53 -47.31 12.98
CA VAL A 3 -53.83 -46.02 13.67
C VAL A 3 -52.87 -45.75 14.84
N SER A 4 -51.99 -44.75 14.69
CA SER A 4 -51.93 -43.64 15.65
C SER A 4 -51.02 -42.49 15.19
N THR A 5 -51.49 -41.29 15.53
CA THR A 5 -51.06 -39.95 15.17
C THR A 5 -50.36 -39.29 16.36
N ILE A 6 -49.23 -38.61 16.16
CA ILE A 6 -48.67 -37.58 17.08
C ILE A 6 -48.00 -36.53 16.18
N ARG A 7 -48.61 -35.38 15.81
CA ARG A 7 -48.87 -34.12 16.54
C ARG A 7 -47.67 -33.57 17.32
N GLY A 8 -47.17 -32.39 16.93
CA GLY A 8 -46.33 -31.55 17.80
C GLY A 8 -45.31 -30.70 17.05
N THR A 9 -45.71 -29.60 16.40
CA THR A 9 -45.62 -28.20 16.94
C THR A 9 -44.25 -27.55 16.75
N PHE A 10 -44.27 -26.53 15.89
CA PHE A 10 -43.37 -25.39 15.72
C PHE A 10 -42.39 -25.11 16.89
N ALA A 11 -41.09 -25.02 16.56
CA ALA A 11 -40.14 -24.23 17.33
C ALA A 11 -39.41 -23.28 16.37
N ALA A 12 -39.46 -22.00 16.76
CA ALA A 12 -39.15 -20.83 15.98
C ALA A 12 -37.79 -20.82 15.27
N LEU A 13 -37.86 -20.40 14.02
CA LEU A 13 -36.86 -19.67 13.26
C LEU A 13 -36.24 -18.55 14.13
N PHE A 14 -35.05 -18.75 14.69
CA PHE A 14 -34.18 -17.66 15.14
C PHE A 14 -33.12 -17.43 14.08
N VAL A 15 -33.50 -16.70 13.03
CA VAL A 15 -32.52 -16.01 12.17
C VAL A 15 -31.95 -14.89 13.02
N VAL A 16 -30.84 -15.16 13.71
CA VAL A 16 -29.99 -14.10 14.24
C VAL A 16 -29.31 -13.47 13.03
N LEU A 17 -30.00 -12.50 12.45
CA LEU A 17 -29.44 -11.55 11.51
C LEU A 17 -28.45 -10.72 12.33
N CYS A 18 -27.20 -11.17 12.42
CA CYS A 18 -26.11 -10.31 12.87
C CYS A 18 -26.06 -9.16 11.87
N ALA A 19 -26.70 -8.05 12.22
CA ALA A 19 -26.50 -6.77 11.58
C ALA A 19 -24.99 -6.51 11.63
N THR A 20 -24.33 -6.75 10.51
CA THR A 20 -22.97 -6.25 10.31
C THR A 20 -23.08 -4.74 10.49
N PRO A 21 -22.29 -4.13 11.40
CA PRO A 21 -22.21 -2.68 11.45
C PRO A 21 -21.77 -2.23 10.07
N GLY A 22 -22.71 -1.65 9.32
CA GLY A 22 -22.42 -1.03 8.04
C GLY A 22 -21.29 -0.05 8.28
N ALA A 23 -20.18 -0.21 7.57
CA ALA A 23 -19.06 0.70 7.61
C ALA A 23 -19.58 2.10 7.23
N ALA A 24 -19.95 2.89 8.22
CA ALA A 24 -20.35 4.28 8.02
C ALA A 24 -19.17 4.97 7.36
N ALA A 25 -19.40 5.58 6.21
CA ALA A 25 -18.36 6.33 5.52
C ALA A 25 -17.76 7.38 6.49
N PRO A 26 -16.43 7.55 6.51
CA PRO A 26 -15.79 8.50 7.42
C PRO A 26 -16.37 9.90 7.20
N VAL A 27 -16.63 10.58 8.31
CA VAL A 27 -17.21 11.93 8.29
C VAL A 27 -16.26 12.92 7.58
N PRO A 28 -16.77 14.00 6.95
CA PRO A 28 -15.96 14.90 6.12
C PRO A 28 -14.68 15.43 6.78
N ALA A 29 -14.72 15.71 8.09
CA ALA A 29 -13.56 16.21 8.83
C ALA A 29 -12.43 15.17 8.95
N GLU A 30 -12.78 13.89 9.07
CA GLU A 30 -11.83 12.79 9.16
C GLU A 30 -11.15 12.55 7.81
N ARG A 31 -11.91 12.64 6.71
CA ARG A 31 -11.34 12.57 5.35
C ARG A 31 -10.34 13.70 5.11
N ALA A 32 -10.69 14.94 5.43
CA ALA A 32 -9.80 16.09 5.25
C ALA A 32 -8.51 15.98 6.07
N LYS A 33 -8.59 15.38 7.27
CA LYS A 33 -7.41 15.09 8.10
C LYS A 33 -6.53 14.03 7.43
N ALA A 34 -7.11 12.93 6.98
CA ALA A 34 -6.38 11.85 6.30
C ALA A 34 -5.68 12.35 5.02
N GLU A 35 -6.34 13.18 4.23
CA GLU A 35 -5.76 13.80 3.02
C GLU A 35 -4.56 14.69 3.36
N LYS A 36 -4.65 15.49 4.42
CA LYS A 36 -3.53 16.32 4.89
C LYS A 36 -2.35 15.48 5.37
N GLU A 37 -2.61 14.40 6.10
CA GLU A 37 -1.57 13.48 6.55
C GLU A 37 -0.89 12.77 5.38
N GLN A 38 -1.66 12.31 4.38
CA GLN A 38 -1.12 11.74 3.15
C GLN A 38 -0.27 12.74 2.36
N ALA A 39 -0.73 13.99 2.25
CA ALA A 39 0.03 15.06 1.60
C ALA A 39 1.35 15.35 2.32
N ALA A 40 1.36 15.35 3.66
CA ALA A 40 2.57 15.54 4.45
C ALA A 40 3.57 14.37 4.27
N VAL A 41 3.08 13.13 4.18
CA VAL A 41 3.92 11.95 3.88
C VAL A 41 4.48 12.04 2.46
N ALA A 42 3.63 12.38 1.47
CA ALA A 42 4.04 12.54 0.08
C ALA A 42 5.12 13.61 -0.08
N ALA A 43 4.99 14.75 0.61
CA ALA A 43 5.99 15.82 0.59
C ALA A 43 7.35 15.36 1.13
N LYS A 44 7.37 14.55 2.21
CA LYS A 44 8.62 13.99 2.74
C LYS A 44 9.27 12.98 1.79
N LEU A 45 8.46 12.24 1.03
CA LEU A 45 8.95 11.22 0.10
C LEU A 45 9.62 11.82 -1.14
N GLN A 46 9.14 12.98 -1.60
CA GLN A 46 9.67 13.68 -2.79
C GLN A 46 11.15 13.99 -2.65
N GLY A 47 11.93 13.72 -3.70
CA GLY A 47 13.38 13.86 -3.74
C GLY A 47 14.07 12.59 -4.19
N GLU A 48 15.39 12.57 -4.02
CA GLU A 48 16.25 11.47 -4.45
C GLU A 48 16.78 10.68 -3.25
N TRP A 49 16.82 9.37 -3.42
CA TRP A 49 17.17 8.40 -2.42
C TRP A 49 18.19 7.41 -2.99
N LEU A 50 19.23 7.09 -2.22
CA LEU A 50 20.27 6.14 -2.58
C LEU A 50 20.18 4.93 -1.66
N GLY A 51 20.01 3.75 -2.24
CA GLY A 51 20.00 2.48 -1.52
C GLY A 51 21.38 1.83 -1.48
N GLY A 52 21.43 0.60 -0.98
CA GLY A 52 22.63 -0.22 -1.00
C GLY A 52 23.07 -0.66 -2.41
N PRO A 53 24.11 -1.51 -2.51
CA PRO A 53 24.74 -1.90 -3.78
C PRO A 53 23.80 -2.47 -4.85
N CYS A 54 22.69 -3.10 -4.45
CA CYS A 54 21.69 -3.69 -5.36
C CYS A 54 20.34 -2.95 -5.34
N ASP A 55 20.19 -1.93 -4.50
CA ASP A 55 18.98 -1.14 -4.39
C ASP A 55 19.02 0.09 -5.29
N GLY A 56 20.20 0.54 -5.71
CA GLY A 56 20.33 1.61 -6.68
C GLY A 56 19.78 2.95 -6.18
N ARG A 57 19.20 3.73 -7.08
CA ARG A 57 18.75 5.11 -6.84
C ARG A 57 17.28 5.26 -7.18
N LEU A 58 16.53 5.86 -6.26
CA LEU A 58 15.10 6.06 -6.36
C LEU A 58 14.77 7.56 -6.28
N THR A 59 14.05 8.06 -7.27
CA THR A 59 13.65 9.47 -7.35
C THR A 59 12.13 9.57 -7.37
N PHE A 60 11.56 10.32 -6.42
CA PHE A 60 10.14 10.65 -6.39
C PHE A 60 9.94 12.13 -6.70
N ARG A 61 9.16 12.44 -7.74
CA ARG A 61 8.86 13.81 -8.16
C ARG A 61 7.50 14.27 -7.66
N ALA A 62 7.35 15.59 -7.48
CA ALA A 62 6.12 16.22 -7.02
C ALA A 62 4.91 16.03 -7.97
N ASP A 63 5.17 15.72 -9.24
CA ASP A 63 4.15 15.43 -10.26
C ASP A 63 3.58 14.00 -10.19
N GLY A 64 3.94 13.25 -9.14
CA GLY A 64 3.53 11.87 -8.93
C GLY A 64 4.26 10.87 -9.82
N THR A 65 5.38 11.22 -10.45
CA THR A 65 6.24 10.27 -11.17
C THR A 65 7.39 9.76 -10.31
N TYR A 66 7.79 8.52 -10.54
CA TYR A 66 8.99 7.94 -9.95
C TYR A 66 9.95 7.42 -11.02
N GLU A 67 11.21 7.31 -10.65
CA GLU A 67 12.23 6.58 -11.40
C GLU A 67 13.09 5.77 -10.43
N TRP A 68 13.34 4.50 -10.76
CA TRP A 68 14.23 3.63 -10.02
C TRP A 68 15.32 3.11 -10.96
N ARG A 69 16.58 3.47 -10.71
CA ARG A 69 17.74 3.06 -11.52
C ARG A 69 18.70 2.21 -10.72
N GLY A 70 19.37 1.27 -11.38
CA GLY A 70 20.42 0.46 -10.76
C GLY A 70 19.89 -0.55 -9.76
N ALA A 71 18.62 -0.95 -9.89
CA ALA A 71 18.03 -1.97 -9.04
C ALA A 71 18.38 -3.38 -9.56
N GLY A 72 19.01 -4.19 -8.71
CA GLY A 72 19.44 -5.55 -9.03
C GLY A 72 20.90 -5.63 -9.52
N PRO A 73 21.35 -6.83 -9.95
CA PRO A 73 22.72 -7.06 -10.39
C PRO A 73 23.05 -6.43 -11.75
N VAL A 74 22.03 -6.02 -12.49
CA VAL A 74 22.11 -5.32 -13.78
C VAL A 74 21.57 -3.91 -13.56
N PRO A 75 22.09 -2.88 -14.25
CA PRO A 75 21.66 -1.49 -14.05
C PRO A 75 20.26 -1.21 -14.64
N ASN A 76 19.25 -1.94 -14.19
CA ASN A 76 17.88 -1.83 -14.65
C ASN A 76 17.29 -0.47 -14.29
N VAL A 77 16.42 0.02 -15.16
CA VAL A 77 15.64 1.23 -14.98
C VAL A 77 14.16 0.87 -14.97
N SER A 78 13.40 1.48 -14.06
CA SER A 78 11.94 1.50 -14.11
C SER A 78 11.38 2.89 -13.81
N ARG A 79 10.24 3.22 -14.41
CA ARG A 79 9.55 4.50 -14.27
C ARG A 79 8.06 4.30 -14.23
N GLY A 80 7.37 5.22 -13.57
CA GLY A 80 5.92 5.20 -13.57
C GLY A 80 5.32 6.25 -12.66
N LYS A 81 4.15 5.93 -12.10
CA LYS A 81 3.42 6.80 -11.19
C LYS A 81 3.48 6.28 -9.76
N TRP A 82 3.42 7.16 -8.78
CA TRP A 82 3.33 6.80 -7.37
C TRP A 82 2.26 7.60 -6.65
N ALA A 83 1.76 7.05 -5.54
CA ALA A 83 0.84 7.67 -4.62
C ALA A 83 1.05 7.10 -3.21
N ILE A 84 0.59 7.84 -2.20
CA ILE A 84 0.48 7.32 -0.83
C ILE A 84 -0.97 6.93 -0.60
N ARG A 85 -1.20 5.68 -0.21
CA ARG A 85 -2.48 5.25 0.35
C ARG A 85 -2.38 5.32 1.87
N GLY A 86 -3.28 6.08 2.49
CA GLY A 86 -3.45 6.02 3.94
C GLY A 86 -4.07 4.68 4.33
N ASP A 87 -3.40 3.94 5.21
CA ASP A 87 -3.92 2.74 5.85
C ASP A 87 -3.97 2.99 7.36
N ALA A 88 -4.85 2.28 8.07
CA ALA A 88 -5.05 2.46 9.51
C ALA A 88 -3.79 2.14 10.32
N GLN A 89 -2.89 1.30 9.79
CA GLN A 89 -1.70 0.85 10.51
C GLN A 89 -0.41 1.57 10.08
N ALA A 90 -0.17 1.71 8.78
CA ALA A 90 1.00 2.43 8.25
C ALA A 90 0.73 2.92 6.82
N PRO A 91 1.21 4.12 6.42
CA PRO A 91 1.10 4.56 5.04
C PRO A 91 1.72 3.57 4.06
N VAL A 92 1.05 3.33 2.94
CA VAL A 92 1.50 2.41 1.89
C VAL A 92 1.89 3.22 0.67
N LEU A 93 3.12 3.04 0.20
CA LEU A 93 3.56 3.54 -1.10
C LEU A 93 2.98 2.62 -2.17
N VAL A 94 2.14 3.18 -3.03
CA VAL A 94 1.62 2.49 -4.20
C VAL A 94 2.31 3.07 -5.41
N TRP A 95 3.01 2.26 -6.19
CA TRP A 95 3.48 2.70 -7.50
C TRP A 95 2.93 1.80 -8.62
N LYS A 96 2.82 2.38 -9.81
CA LYS A 96 2.41 1.69 -11.02
C LYS A 96 3.49 1.90 -12.06
N CYS A 97 4.11 0.80 -12.48
CA CYS A 97 5.20 0.82 -13.45
C CYS A 97 4.64 1.02 -14.87
N ALA A 98 5.19 1.98 -15.60
CA ALA A 98 4.83 2.29 -16.98
C ALA A 98 5.95 1.88 -17.96
N GLU A 99 7.21 2.00 -17.54
CA GLU A 99 8.39 1.62 -18.31
C GLU A 99 9.33 0.83 -17.40
N ALA A 100 9.90 -0.27 -17.90
CA ALA A 100 10.96 -1.00 -17.22
C ALA A 100 11.78 -1.81 -18.23
N ASP A 101 13.05 -2.04 -17.92
CA ASP A 101 13.89 -2.97 -18.68
C ASP A 101 13.37 -4.41 -18.58
N ASP A 102 12.84 -4.77 -17.40
CA ASP A 102 12.07 -5.99 -17.20
C ASP A 102 10.61 -5.78 -17.62
N LYS A 103 10.23 -6.38 -18.75
CA LYS A 103 8.89 -6.26 -19.33
C LYS A 103 7.79 -6.82 -18.44
N GLU A 104 8.10 -7.72 -17.51
CA GLU A 104 7.10 -8.30 -16.60
C GLU A 104 6.56 -7.29 -15.59
N LEU A 105 7.32 -6.21 -15.33
CA LEU A 105 6.93 -5.14 -14.42
C LEU A 105 5.99 -4.12 -15.07
N ILE A 106 5.98 -4.01 -16.40
CA ILE A 106 5.18 -2.99 -17.10
C ILE A 106 3.69 -3.22 -16.84
N GLY A 107 3.00 -2.16 -16.40
CA GLY A 107 1.58 -2.18 -16.05
C GLY A 107 1.27 -2.73 -14.65
N LYS A 108 2.26 -3.29 -13.94
CA LYS A 108 2.07 -3.80 -12.57
C LYS A 108 1.95 -2.65 -11.57
N THR A 109 1.08 -2.87 -10.59
CA THR A 109 0.99 -2.05 -9.38
C THR A 109 1.67 -2.81 -8.25
N VAL A 110 2.54 -2.12 -7.52
CA VAL A 110 3.20 -2.67 -6.33
C VAL A 110 2.87 -1.78 -5.16
N GLU A 111 2.58 -2.42 -4.04
CA GLU A 111 2.26 -1.78 -2.77
C GLU A 111 3.35 -2.12 -1.77
N MET A 112 4.00 -1.10 -1.21
CA MET A 112 5.08 -1.26 -0.25
C MET A 112 4.76 -0.45 1.00
N PRO A 113 4.56 -1.10 2.15
CA PRO A 113 4.42 -0.40 3.42
C PRO A 113 5.64 0.48 3.70
N LEU A 114 5.40 1.73 4.10
CA LEU A 114 6.44 2.62 4.59
C LEU A 114 6.75 2.26 6.06
N VAL A 115 7.90 1.65 6.30
CA VAL A 115 8.34 1.29 7.65
C VAL A 115 8.91 2.51 8.37
N ARG A 116 9.65 3.37 7.64
CA ARG A 116 10.24 4.61 8.16
C ARG A 116 10.36 5.65 7.07
N LEU A 117 10.02 6.90 7.39
CA LEU A 117 10.24 8.08 6.54
C LEU A 117 10.45 9.32 7.42
N ASP A 118 11.68 9.79 7.54
CA ASP A 118 12.05 10.93 8.41
C ASP A 118 12.85 12.03 7.70
N GLY A 119 12.85 12.03 6.37
CA GLY A 119 13.54 13.03 5.56
C GLY A 119 15.04 12.78 5.37
N ALA A 120 15.66 11.90 6.16
CA ALA A 120 17.02 11.42 5.93
C ALA A 120 17.04 9.96 5.50
N VAL A 121 16.09 9.17 6.02
CA VAL A 121 15.99 7.73 5.80
C VAL A 121 14.61 7.38 5.27
N LEU A 122 14.60 6.50 4.27
CA LEU A 122 13.42 5.81 3.75
C LEU A 122 13.62 4.30 3.95
N VAL A 123 12.65 3.64 4.58
CA VAL A 123 12.63 2.17 4.69
C VAL A 123 11.32 1.64 4.13
N LEU A 124 11.42 0.78 3.11
CA LEU A 124 10.31 0.14 2.42
C LEU A 124 10.26 -1.34 2.78
N LYS A 125 9.08 -1.86 3.15
CA LYS A 125 8.88 -3.32 3.20
C LYS A 125 8.58 -3.81 1.79
N CYS A 126 9.47 -4.64 1.24
CA CYS A 126 9.25 -5.31 -0.04
C CYS A 126 8.45 -6.61 0.14
N ALA A 127 7.95 -7.16 -0.98
CA ALA A 127 7.33 -8.48 -0.95
C ALA A 127 8.31 -9.52 -0.40
N GLU A 128 7.79 -10.42 0.45
CA GLU A 128 8.56 -11.49 1.07
C GLU A 128 9.20 -12.39 -0.01
N PRO A 129 10.40 -12.95 0.23
CA PRO A 129 11.13 -13.03 1.51
C PRO A 129 12.18 -11.91 1.73
N LEU A 130 12.07 -10.77 1.05
CA LEU A 130 13.10 -9.74 1.10
C LEU A 130 13.07 -8.95 2.41
N GLU A 131 14.26 -8.69 2.97
CA GLU A 131 14.43 -7.73 4.06
C GLU A 131 13.95 -6.33 3.64
N PRO A 132 13.53 -5.47 4.60
CA PRO A 132 13.18 -4.10 4.29
C PRO A 132 14.33 -3.36 3.61
N ARG A 133 14.04 -2.73 2.47
CA ARG A 133 15.03 -1.94 1.73
C ARG A 133 15.18 -0.59 2.38
N ARG A 134 16.44 -0.21 2.63
CA ARG A 134 16.80 1.07 3.23
C ARG A 134 17.44 1.97 2.19
N PHE A 135 17.02 3.23 2.17
CA PHE A 135 17.58 4.27 1.34
C PHE A 135 17.91 5.51 2.18
N GLU A 136 18.94 6.23 1.77
CA GLU A 136 19.38 7.48 2.36
C GLU A 136 19.08 8.63 1.40
N ARG A 137 18.65 9.77 1.95
CA ARG A 137 18.38 10.96 1.15
C ARG A 137 19.67 11.48 0.55
N VAL A 138 19.67 11.69 -0.76
CA VAL A 138 20.74 12.39 -1.46
C VAL A 138 20.60 13.86 -1.15
N LYS A 139 21.66 14.46 -0.57
CA LYS A 139 21.71 15.90 -0.37
C LYS A 139 21.88 16.56 -1.74
N SER A 140 20.86 17.29 -2.17
CA SER A 140 20.93 18.22 -3.31
C SER A 140 21.77 19.43 -2.97
#